data_AF-A0A531KH10-F1
#
_entry.id   AF-A0A531KH10-F1
#
_cell.length_a   1.000
_cell.length_b   1.000
_cell.length_c   1.000
_cell.angle_alpha   90.00
_cell.angle_beta   90.00
_cell.angle_gamma   90.00
#
_symmetry.space_group_name_H-M   'P 1'
#
loop_
_entity.id
_entity.type
_entity.pdbx_description
1 polymer ?
#
loop_
_entity_poly.entity_id
_entity_poly.type
_entity_poly.pdbx_seq_one_letter_code
_entity_poly.pdbx_strand_id
1 'polypeptide(L)'
;RAMAAAEAADHARDAEARMAGILASQAEMQGRMGAIAEVFGARQAELTQSIGQRLDAMTGRLGQTMTEQTKSTHESLAKLQERLAVIDTAQGNIQSLASQVVQLQAILSNKQTRGAFGQSRMEAIVADGLPHGAYEFQATLSNGSRPDCLVKMPNGAPALAIDAK
;
A
#
# COMPACT_ATOMS: atom_id res chain seq x y z
N ARG A 1 17.15 54.89 -96.27
CA ARG A 1 16.43 53.60 -96.20
C ARG A 1 17.31 52.47 -95.67
N ALA A 2 18.57 52.31 -96.12
CA ALA A 2 19.47 51.26 -95.61
C ALA A 2 19.88 51.42 -94.12
N MET A 3 20.21 52.64 -93.66
CA MET A 3 20.54 52.88 -92.24
C MET A 3 19.39 52.58 -91.27
N ALA A 4 18.16 53.00 -91.61
CA ALA A 4 16.98 52.73 -90.78
C ALA A 4 16.65 51.23 -90.68
N ALA A 5 16.97 50.44 -91.71
CA ALA A 5 16.84 48.99 -91.68
C ALA A 5 17.93 48.33 -90.81
N ALA A 6 19.14 48.89 -90.77
CA ALA A 6 20.22 48.42 -89.92
C ALA A 6 19.97 48.70 -88.42
N GLU A 7 19.49 49.89 -88.07
CA GLU A 7 19.09 50.22 -86.70
C GLU A 7 17.93 49.36 -86.20
N ALA A 8 16.93 49.08 -87.05
CA ALA A 8 15.84 48.18 -86.71
C ALA A 8 16.32 46.74 -86.47
N ALA A 9 17.33 46.27 -87.22
CA ALA A 9 17.92 44.95 -87.04
C ALA A 9 18.75 44.84 -85.76
N ASP A 10 19.47 45.90 -85.36
CA ASP A 10 20.17 45.94 -84.07
C ASP A 10 19.20 45.96 -82.89
N HIS A 11 18.14 46.78 -82.94
CA HIS A 11 17.11 46.78 -81.91
C HIS A 11 16.39 45.44 -81.77
N ALA A 12 16.17 44.71 -82.88
CA ALA A 12 15.59 43.37 -82.85
C ALA A 12 16.52 42.35 -82.17
N ARG A 13 17.82 42.38 -82.47
CA ARG A 13 18.83 41.51 -81.85
C ARG A 13 18.98 41.79 -80.35
N ASP A 14 18.96 43.05 -79.95
CA ASP A 14 19.01 43.46 -78.55
C ASP A 14 17.76 43.01 -77.77
N ALA A 15 16.59 43.09 -78.41
CA ALA A 15 15.34 42.61 -77.83
C ALA A 15 15.32 41.08 -77.67
N GLU A 16 15.80 40.33 -78.67
CA GLU A 16 15.97 38.86 -78.59
C GLU A 16 16.95 38.47 -77.47
N ALA A 17 18.09 39.15 -77.36
CA ALA A 17 19.08 38.87 -76.31
C ALA A 17 18.50 39.09 -74.90
N ARG A 18 17.71 40.16 -74.70
CA ARG A 18 16.99 40.39 -73.43
C ARG A 18 15.96 39.30 -73.14
N MET A 19 15.21 38.88 -74.16
CA MET A 19 14.22 37.80 -74.02
C MET A 19 14.88 36.47 -73.66
N ALA A 20 16.01 36.16 -74.30
CA ALA A 20 16.81 34.97 -74.00
C ALA A 20 17.33 34.98 -72.56
N GLY A 21 17.80 36.13 -72.07
CA GLY A 21 18.22 36.29 -70.67
C GLY A 21 17.07 36.10 -69.67
N ILE A 22 15.88 36.60 -69.99
CA ILE A 22 14.68 36.40 -69.16
C ILE A 22 14.29 34.92 -69.11
N LEU A 23 14.26 34.23 -70.26
CA LEU A 23 13.95 32.79 -70.33
C LEU A 23 14.98 31.94 -69.56
N ALA A 24 16.27 32.27 -69.66
CA ALA A 24 17.31 31.58 -68.90
C ALA A 24 17.13 31.76 -67.38
N SER A 25 16.86 32.99 -66.92
CA SER A 25 16.60 33.25 -65.49
C SER A 25 15.31 32.58 -64.99
N GLN A 26 14.29 32.47 -65.84
CA GLN A 26 13.05 31.74 -65.53
C GLN A 26 13.30 30.24 -65.39
N ALA A 27 14.10 29.65 -66.29
CA ALA A 27 14.48 28.23 -66.21
C ALA A 27 15.31 27.93 -64.96
N GLU A 28 16.26 28.81 -64.60
CA GLU A 28 17.04 28.70 -63.35
C GLU A 28 16.13 28.80 -62.12
N MET A 29 15.17 29.74 -62.12
CA MET A 29 14.19 29.88 -61.04
C MET A 29 13.30 28.65 -60.90
N GLN A 30 12.80 28.09 -62.00
CA GLN A 30 12.02 26.85 -61.99
C GLN A 30 12.84 25.67 -61.45
N GLY A 31 14.10 25.53 -61.85
CA GLY A 31 15.01 24.51 -61.32
C GLY A 31 15.24 24.66 -59.81
N ARG A 32 15.47 25.89 -59.33
CA ARG A 32 15.59 26.17 -57.89
C ARG A 32 14.30 25.88 -57.13
N MET A 33 13.14 26.23 -57.66
CA MET A 33 11.86 25.90 -57.03
C MET A 33 11.63 24.38 -56.95
N GLY A 34 12.03 23.63 -57.98
CA GLY A 34 12.02 22.16 -57.97
C GLY A 34 12.89 21.58 -56.86
N ALA A 35 14.14 22.06 -56.75
CA ALA A 35 15.05 21.63 -55.68
C ALA A 35 14.54 21.98 -54.28
N ILE A 36 13.92 23.16 -54.11
CA ILE A 36 13.29 23.54 -52.83
C ILE A 36 12.13 22.61 -52.49
N ALA A 37 11.27 22.28 -53.45
CA ALA A 37 10.16 21.36 -53.25
C ALA A 37 10.64 19.95 -52.85
N GLU A 38 11.72 19.47 -53.46
CA GLU A 38 12.31 18.16 -53.16
C GLU A 38 12.92 18.12 -51.76
N VAL A 39 13.70 19.14 -51.37
CA VAL A 39 14.25 19.28 -50.01
C VAL A 39 13.13 19.38 -48.98
N PHE A 40 12.07 20.13 -49.27
CA PHE A 40 10.92 20.25 -48.38
C PHE A 40 10.19 18.92 -48.21
N GLY A 41 9.98 18.17 -49.30
CA GLY A 41 9.39 16.84 -49.28
C GLY A 41 10.22 15.85 -48.45
N ALA A 42 11.54 15.84 -48.63
CA ALA A 42 12.45 14.99 -47.85
C ALA A 42 12.41 15.33 -46.35
N ARG A 43 12.47 16.62 -45.99
CA ARG A 43 12.36 17.10 -44.60
C ARG A 43 11.02 16.74 -43.97
N GLN A 44 9.93 16.84 -44.72
CA GLN A 44 8.60 16.49 -44.24
C GLN A 44 8.49 14.98 -43.98
N ALA A 45 9.01 14.14 -44.88
CA ALA A 45 9.04 12.69 -44.69
C ALA A 45 9.89 12.28 -43.48
N GLU A 46 11.07 12.89 -43.30
CA GLU A 46 11.93 12.67 -42.14
C GLU A 46 11.24 13.06 -40.82
N LEU A 47 10.53 14.20 -40.82
CA LEU A 47 9.76 14.63 -39.65
C LEU A 47 8.65 13.63 -39.31
N THR A 48 7.86 13.21 -40.29
CA THR A 48 6.80 12.21 -40.08
C THR A 48 7.36 10.90 -39.55
N GLN A 49 8.49 10.44 -40.10
CA GLN A 49 9.16 9.23 -39.63
C GLN A 49 9.65 9.38 -38.18
N SER A 50 10.28 10.51 -37.84
CA SER A 50 10.77 10.77 -36.48
C SER A 50 9.63 10.84 -35.45
N ILE A 51 8.49 11.38 -35.84
CA ILE A 51 7.28 11.45 -35.00
C ILE A 51 6.72 10.04 -34.80
N GLY A 52 6.62 9.23 -35.86
CA GLY A 52 6.18 7.83 -35.77
C GLY A 52 7.04 7.04 -34.80
N GLN A 53 8.37 7.10 -34.95
CA GLN A 53 9.31 6.43 -34.04
C GLN A 53 9.18 6.89 -32.59
N ARG A 54 9.00 8.20 -32.34
CA ARG A 54 8.78 8.71 -30.98
C ARG A 54 7.46 8.24 -30.38
N LEU A 55 6.38 8.23 -31.17
CA LEU A 55 5.07 7.75 -30.72
C LEU A 55 5.09 6.25 -30.41
N ASP A 56 5.74 5.45 -31.24
CA ASP A 56 5.89 4.01 -31.00
C ASP A 56 6.71 3.74 -29.74
N ALA A 57 7.84 4.44 -29.56
CA ALA A 57 8.66 4.32 -28.36
C ALA A 57 7.90 4.76 -27.09
N MET A 58 7.13 5.85 -27.18
CA MET A 58 6.32 6.34 -26.07
C MET A 58 5.19 5.35 -25.75
N THR A 59 4.52 4.81 -26.75
CA THR A 59 3.44 3.81 -26.59
C THR A 59 3.98 2.53 -25.95
N GLY A 60 5.14 2.04 -26.41
CA GLY A 60 5.80 0.88 -25.80
C GLY A 60 6.17 1.11 -24.34
N ARG A 61 6.80 2.25 -24.03
CA ARG A 61 7.18 2.60 -22.65
C ARG A 61 5.97 2.78 -21.73
N LEU A 62 4.90 3.41 -22.23
CA LEU A 62 3.64 3.55 -21.49
C LEU A 62 3.02 2.18 -21.21
N GLY A 63 2.98 1.29 -22.20
CA GLY A 63 2.47 -0.09 -22.02
C GLY A 63 3.24 -0.87 -20.96
N GLN A 64 4.57 -0.78 -20.99
CA GLN A 64 5.43 -1.40 -19.98
C GLN A 64 5.19 -0.80 -18.59
N THR A 65 5.18 0.52 -18.48
CA THR A 65 5.03 1.23 -17.19
C THR A 65 3.65 0.94 -16.58
N MET A 66 2.60 0.92 -17.40
CA MET A 66 1.25 0.57 -16.96
C MET A 66 1.19 -0.88 -16.45
N THR A 67 1.82 -1.82 -17.16
CA THR A 67 1.87 -3.23 -16.75
C THR A 67 2.61 -3.40 -15.41
N GLU A 68 3.77 -2.74 -15.25
CA GLU A 68 4.53 -2.74 -13.99
C GLU A 68 3.74 -2.10 -12.85
N GLN A 69 3.06 -0.99 -13.10
CA GLN A 69 2.23 -0.31 -12.10
C GLN A 69 1.01 -1.15 -11.70
N THR A 70 0.35 -1.82 -12.65
CA THR A 70 -0.74 -2.76 -12.36
C THR A 70 -0.24 -3.92 -11.50
N LYS A 71 0.92 -4.50 -11.82
CA LYS A 71 1.53 -5.58 -11.02
C LYS A 71 1.84 -5.12 -9.60
N SER A 72 2.53 -3.99 -9.43
CA SER A 72 2.87 -3.41 -8.13
C SER A 72 1.61 -3.09 -7.30
N THR A 73 0.56 -2.58 -7.95
CA THR A 73 -0.74 -2.33 -7.31
C THR A 73 -1.37 -3.64 -6.82
N HIS A 74 -1.36 -4.69 -7.65
CA HIS A 74 -1.92 -5.98 -7.28
C HIS A 74 -1.16 -6.63 -6.11
N GLU A 75 0.18 -6.58 -6.11
CA GLU A 75 1.00 -7.04 -4.99
C GLU A 75 0.72 -6.24 -3.70
N SER A 76 0.52 -4.93 -3.81
CA SER A 76 0.18 -4.08 -2.67
C SER A 76 -1.20 -4.41 -2.12
N LEU A 77 -2.20 -4.64 -2.98
CA LEU A 77 -3.53 -5.08 -2.57
C LEU A 77 -3.50 -6.46 -1.90
N ALA A 78 -2.71 -7.40 -2.41
CA ALA A 78 -2.55 -8.71 -1.79
C ALA A 78 -1.94 -8.61 -0.37
N LYS A 79 -0.90 -7.79 -0.19
CA LYS A 79 -0.32 -7.51 1.14
C LYS A 79 -1.31 -6.85 2.09
N LEU A 80 -2.18 -5.96 1.58
CA LEU A 80 -3.24 -5.36 2.38
C LEU A 80 -4.29 -6.40 2.80
N GLN A 81 -4.67 -7.31 1.91
CA GLN A 81 -5.58 -8.42 2.23
C GLN A 81 -5.00 -9.33 3.32
N GLU A 82 -3.71 -9.67 3.24
CA GLU A 82 -3.02 -10.45 4.27
C GLU A 82 -3.05 -9.74 5.63
N ARG A 83 -2.72 -8.44 5.65
CA ARG A 83 -2.79 -7.63 6.89
C ARG A 83 -4.21 -7.56 7.45
N LEU A 84 -5.23 -7.44 6.60
CA LEU A 84 -6.62 -7.44 7.04
C LEU A 84 -7.03 -8.78 7.65
N ALA A 85 -6.58 -9.91 7.11
CA ALA A 85 -6.82 -11.22 7.69
C ALA A 85 -6.19 -11.35 9.10
N VAL A 86 -4.96 -10.85 9.27
CA VAL A 86 -4.32 -10.79 10.60
C VAL A 86 -5.11 -9.90 11.55
N ILE A 87 -5.59 -8.73 11.10
CA ILE A 87 -6.43 -7.84 11.92
C ILE A 87 -7.73 -8.54 12.34
N ASP A 88 -8.38 -9.27 11.44
CA ASP A 88 -9.62 -10.01 11.72
C ASP A 88 -9.39 -11.06 12.81
N THR A 89 -8.30 -11.85 12.70
CA THR A 89 -7.94 -12.80 13.77
C THR A 89 -7.63 -12.12 15.10
N ALA A 90 -6.96 -10.98 15.10
CA ALA A 90 -6.69 -10.21 16.31
C ALA A 90 -7.99 -9.68 16.95
N GLN A 91 -8.97 -9.24 16.16
CA GLN A 91 -10.28 -8.81 16.65
C GLN A 91 -11.04 -9.97 17.29
N GLY A 92 -11.03 -11.16 16.68
CA GLY A 92 -11.63 -12.36 17.27
C GLY A 92 -11.03 -12.69 18.64
N ASN A 93 -9.71 -12.61 18.78
CA ASN A 93 -9.01 -12.82 20.06
C ASN A 93 -9.40 -11.75 21.10
N ILE A 94 -9.47 -10.47 20.71
CA ILE A 94 -9.91 -9.37 21.59
C ILE A 94 -11.34 -9.61 22.07
N GLN A 95 -12.24 -10.05 21.20
CA GLN A 95 -13.63 -10.32 21.57
C GLN A 95 -13.75 -11.51 22.54
N SER A 96 -12.96 -12.56 22.33
CA SER A 96 -12.88 -13.68 23.28
C SER A 96 -12.38 -13.23 24.65
N LEU A 97 -11.29 -12.44 24.68
CA LEU A 97 -10.74 -11.90 25.93
C LEU A 97 -11.74 -10.99 26.63
N ALA A 98 -12.43 -10.10 25.90
CA ALA A 98 -13.46 -9.24 26.46
C ALA A 98 -14.60 -10.06 27.11
N SER A 99 -15.01 -11.17 26.47
CA SER A 99 -16.00 -12.09 27.04
C SER A 99 -15.50 -12.73 28.34
N GLN A 100 -14.25 -13.19 28.39
CA GLN A 100 -13.65 -13.74 29.61
C GLN A 100 -13.56 -12.70 30.74
N VAL A 101 -13.22 -11.44 30.41
CA VAL A 101 -13.17 -10.35 31.40
C VAL A 101 -14.56 -10.05 31.96
N VAL A 102 -15.60 -10.04 31.11
CA VAL A 102 -17.00 -9.88 31.57
C VAL A 102 -17.42 -11.04 32.45
N GLN A 103 -17.05 -12.28 32.09
CA GLN A 103 -17.35 -13.46 32.91
C GLN A 103 -16.66 -13.39 34.28
N LEU A 104 -15.39 -13.00 34.31
CA LEU A 104 -14.65 -12.81 35.56
C LEU A 104 -15.28 -11.70 36.41
N GLN A 105 -15.65 -10.58 35.79
CA GLN A 105 -16.35 -9.48 36.46
C GLN A 105 -17.69 -9.95 37.03
N ALA A 106 -18.45 -10.79 36.32
CA ALA A 106 -19.69 -11.38 36.81
C ALA A 106 -19.45 -12.25 38.07
N ILE A 107 -18.44 -13.14 38.04
CA ILE A 107 -18.07 -13.98 39.19
C ILE A 107 -17.66 -13.12 40.40
N LEU A 108 -16.88 -12.06 40.17
CA LEU A 108 -16.40 -11.18 41.24
C LEU A 108 -17.48 -10.21 41.75
N SER A 109 -18.49 -9.88 40.93
CA SER A 109 -19.58 -8.97 41.31
C SER A 109 -20.52 -9.59 42.36
N ASN A 110 -20.76 -10.89 42.30
CA ASN A 110 -21.60 -11.59 43.24
C ASN A 110 -20.81 -11.99 44.50
N LYS A 111 -21.32 -11.60 45.68
CA LYS A 111 -20.63 -11.75 46.97
C LYS A 111 -20.39 -13.22 47.33
N GLN A 112 -21.35 -14.10 47.05
CA GLN A 112 -21.29 -15.52 47.35
C GLN A 112 -20.27 -16.22 46.46
N THR A 113 -20.28 -15.96 45.14
CA THR A 113 -19.33 -16.56 44.19
C THR A 113 -17.91 -16.05 44.41
N ARG A 114 -17.74 -14.77 44.74
CA ARG A 114 -16.44 -14.20 45.12
C ARG A 114 -15.90 -14.85 46.40
N GLY A 115 -16.74 -15.02 47.42
CA GLY A 115 -16.36 -15.71 48.65
C GLY A 115 -15.94 -17.17 48.41
N ALA A 116 -16.74 -17.91 47.63
CA ALA A 116 -16.42 -19.30 47.27
C ALA A 116 -15.11 -19.42 46.45
N PHE A 117 -14.83 -18.48 45.55
CA PHE A 117 -13.57 -18.43 44.80
C PHE A 117 -12.36 -18.14 45.72
N GLY A 118 -12.51 -17.18 46.64
CA GLY A 118 -11.49 -16.87 47.66
C GLY A 118 -11.21 -18.06 48.56
N GLN A 119 -12.25 -18.73 49.05
CA GLN A 119 -12.15 -19.94 49.86
C GLN A 119 -11.43 -21.06 49.11
N SER A 120 -11.84 -21.37 47.86
CA SER A 120 -11.21 -22.43 47.06
C SER A 120 -9.73 -22.17 46.78
N ARG A 121 -9.35 -20.91 46.50
CA ARG A 121 -7.91 -20.54 46.38
C ARG A 121 -7.16 -20.71 47.68
N MET A 122 -7.75 -20.31 48.80
CA MET A 122 -7.15 -20.46 50.13
C MET A 122 -6.93 -21.94 50.47
N GLU A 123 -7.93 -22.80 50.23
CA GLU A 123 -7.82 -24.25 50.45
C GLU A 123 -6.69 -24.88 49.62
N ALA A 124 -6.56 -24.48 48.35
CA ALA A 124 -5.48 -24.96 47.49
C ALA A 124 -4.09 -24.53 47.97
N ILE A 125 -3.93 -23.28 48.43
CA ILE A 125 -2.66 -22.76 48.96
C ILE A 125 -2.27 -23.50 50.24
N VAL A 126 -3.24 -23.75 51.12
CA VAL A 126 -3.02 -24.47 52.39
C VAL A 126 -2.63 -25.92 52.12
N ALA A 127 -3.31 -26.60 51.20
CA ALA A 127 -3.02 -27.99 50.86
C ALA A 127 -1.64 -28.18 50.19
N ASP A 128 -1.18 -27.20 49.42
CA ASP A 128 0.14 -27.20 48.80
C ASP A 128 1.27 -26.86 49.80
N GLY A 129 1.00 -25.93 50.73
CA GLY A 129 2.01 -25.40 51.65
C GLY A 129 2.18 -26.17 52.97
N LEU A 130 1.20 -26.98 53.38
CA LEU A 130 1.21 -27.66 54.69
C LEU A 130 1.02 -29.17 54.56
N PRO A 131 1.67 -29.98 55.44
CA PRO A 131 1.52 -31.42 55.42
C PRO A 131 0.10 -31.85 55.81
N HIS A 132 -0.34 -32.97 55.24
CA HIS A 132 -1.65 -33.55 55.49
C HIS A 132 -1.83 -33.83 57.00
N GLY A 133 -2.91 -33.30 57.58
CA GLY A 133 -3.21 -33.41 59.02
C GLY A 133 -2.80 -32.20 59.87
N ALA A 134 -1.98 -31.28 59.34
CA ALA A 134 -1.63 -30.02 60.00
C ALA A 134 -2.70 -28.93 59.88
N TYR A 135 -3.76 -29.16 59.11
CA TYR A 135 -4.85 -28.22 58.92
C TYR A 135 -6.20 -28.96 58.83
N GLU A 136 -7.30 -28.23 59.02
CA GLU A 136 -8.67 -28.72 58.90
C GLU A 136 -9.55 -27.63 58.29
N PHE A 137 -10.31 -27.97 57.24
CA PHE A 137 -11.21 -27.02 56.58
C PHE A 137 -12.59 -27.03 57.22
N GLN A 138 -13.18 -25.84 57.36
CA GLN A 138 -14.52 -25.65 57.93
C GLN A 138 -14.71 -26.33 59.31
N ALA A 139 -13.67 -26.34 60.14
CA ALA A 139 -13.72 -26.90 61.49
C ALA A 139 -14.69 -26.10 62.37
N THR A 140 -15.52 -26.77 63.16
CA THR A 140 -16.37 -26.08 64.16
C THR A 140 -15.61 -25.93 65.47
N LEU A 141 -15.35 -24.70 65.89
CA LEU A 141 -14.71 -24.39 67.17
C LEU A 141 -15.69 -24.58 68.34
N SER A 142 -15.16 -24.73 69.55
CA SER A 142 -15.94 -24.90 70.78
C SER A 142 -16.88 -23.74 71.11
N ASN A 143 -16.63 -22.55 70.53
CA ASN A 143 -17.48 -21.37 70.64
C ASN A 143 -18.59 -21.30 69.56
N GLY A 144 -18.74 -22.33 68.73
CA GLY A 144 -19.72 -22.40 67.65
C GLY A 144 -19.33 -21.63 66.38
N SER A 145 -18.18 -20.96 66.36
CA SER A 145 -17.64 -20.32 65.16
C SER A 145 -17.03 -21.34 64.21
N ARG A 146 -17.16 -21.11 62.91
CA ARG A 146 -16.63 -21.98 61.85
C ARG A 146 -15.76 -21.14 60.90
N PRO A 147 -14.43 -21.08 61.13
CA PRO A 147 -13.51 -20.48 60.17
C PRO A 147 -13.39 -21.34 58.91
N ASP A 148 -12.96 -20.74 57.79
CA ASP A 148 -12.78 -21.46 56.53
C ASP A 148 -11.64 -22.49 56.62
N CYS A 149 -10.56 -22.16 57.33
CA CYS A 149 -9.46 -23.08 57.62
C CYS A 149 -8.93 -22.89 59.05
N LEU A 150 -8.55 -24.01 59.68
CA LEU A 150 -7.89 -24.06 60.96
C LEU A 150 -6.54 -24.77 60.82
N VAL A 151 -5.45 -24.06 61.07
CA VAL A 151 -4.08 -24.62 61.03
C VAL A 151 -3.63 -24.98 62.45
N LYS A 152 -3.19 -26.21 62.64
CA LYS A 152 -2.69 -26.74 63.91
C LYS A 152 -1.21 -26.35 64.05
N MET A 153 -0.92 -25.52 65.04
CA MET A 153 0.45 -25.06 65.29
C MET A 153 1.24 -26.12 66.08
N PRO A 154 2.55 -26.27 65.82
CA PRO A 154 3.40 -27.21 66.56
C PRO A 154 3.59 -26.76 68.02
N ASN A 155 4.05 -27.70 68.87
CA ASN A 155 4.43 -27.45 70.26
C ASN A 155 3.31 -26.92 71.18
N GLY A 156 2.05 -27.23 70.88
CA GLY A 156 0.91 -26.85 71.71
C GLY A 156 0.54 -25.37 71.63
N ALA A 157 1.07 -24.64 70.63
CA ALA A 157 0.66 -23.27 70.36
C ALA A 157 -0.82 -23.22 69.90
N PRO A 158 -1.51 -22.09 70.12
CA PRO A 158 -2.90 -21.92 69.68
C PRO A 158 -3.05 -22.16 68.18
N ALA A 159 -4.12 -22.87 67.78
CA ALA A 159 -4.44 -23.07 66.37
C ALA A 159 -4.78 -21.73 65.69
N LEU A 160 -4.33 -21.56 64.45
CA LEU A 160 -4.54 -20.36 63.65
C LEU A 160 -5.81 -20.51 62.81
N ALA A 161 -6.80 -19.66 63.05
CA ALA A 161 -8.01 -19.58 62.24
C ALA A 161 -7.81 -18.61 61.06
N ILE A 162 -8.18 -19.05 59.86
CA ILE A 162 -8.07 -18.29 58.61
C ILE A 162 -9.48 -18.17 58.00
N ASP A 163 -9.88 -16.94 57.66
CA ASP A 163 -11.15 -16.58 57.00
C ASP A 163 -10.81 -15.99 55.62
N ALA A 164 -11.33 -16.58 54.55
CA ALA A 164 -11.11 -16.13 53.19
C ALA A 164 -12.22 -15.15 52.80
N LYS A 165 -11.92 -13.85 52.84
CA LYS A 165 -12.89 -12.78 52.60
C LYS A 165 -12.57 -11.91 51.39
#